data_AF-A0A3N5HSR0-F1
#
_entry.id   AF-A0A3N5HSR0-F1
#
_cell.length_a   1.000
_cell.length_b   1.000
_cell.length_c   1.000
_cell.angle_alpha   90.00
_cell.angle_beta   90.00
_cell.angle_gamma   90.00
#
_symmetry.space_group_name_H-M   'P 1'
#
loop_
_entity.id
_entity.type
_entity.pdbx_description
1 polymer ?
#
loop_
_entity_poly.entity_id
_entity_poly.type
_entity_poly.pdbx_seq_one_letter_code
_entity_poly.pdbx_strand_id
1 'polypeptide(L)'
;MLREHVLAELRPAVVINWLTEPDHTQHHLGVGSPAARRVLRHGDAEIAGVLATVDALGLTAATSLFIVSDHGFTANTAGVDVAGALVDAGLKASRTSADVVLASSGQAVAVHVEGHDADRIAGIARFVQSRDWGGVVFTAGPAAGDPGGAVTGTFSLELIHAANEERGPDILFTFPWTSRPNAFGVPGTDLANVNAGGTPLPSDHGSMSPWNVRNTLVAWGAGFKARMTVPAPASTADVTPTILALLDVEERDGLDGRVLSEALAGGPDAEHVGVDTRVHTTEAAAYRAAIQVSVVEGRRYIDKSWRLP
;
A
#
# COMPACT_ATOMS: atom_id res chain seq x y z
N MET A 1 3.43 -25.52 15.76
CA MET A 1 2.17 -25.48 14.97
C MET A 1 2.41 -25.53 13.46
N LEU A 2 2.88 -24.47 12.78
CA LEU A 2 3.10 -24.51 11.31
C LEU A 2 4.01 -25.67 10.87
N ARG A 3 5.23 -25.72 11.40
CA ARG A 3 6.25 -26.71 11.01
C ARG A 3 5.90 -28.13 11.45
N GLU A 4 5.53 -28.29 12.71
CA GLU A 4 5.35 -29.59 13.34
C GLU A 4 4.02 -30.28 12.98
N HIS A 5 2.98 -29.51 12.65
CA HIS A 5 1.63 -30.05 12.44
C HIS A 5 1.07 -29.73 11.05
N VAL A 6 1.05 -28.45 10.65
CA VAL A 6 0.46 -28.07 9.35
C VAL A 6 1.25 -28.65 8.19
N LEU A 7 2.57 -28.45 8.16
CA LEU A 7 3.41 -28.97 7.09
C LEU A 7 3.59 -30.49 7.19
N ALA A 8 3.85 -31.01 8.39
CA ALA A 8 4.19 -32.43 8.56
C ALA A 8 2.97 -33.37 8.48
N GLU A 9 1.82 -32.99 9.04
CA GLU A 9 0.67 -33.87 9.16
C GLU A 9 -0.44 -33.53 8.17
N LEU A 10 -0.87 -32.27 8.13
CA LEU A 10 -1.99 -31.85 7.28
C LEU A 10 -1.63 -31.82 5.79
N ARG A 11 -0.37 -31.50 5.47
CA ARG A 11 0.20 -31.48 4.11
C ARG A 11 -0.72 -30.73 3.10
N PRO A 12 -1.08 -29.47 3.36
CA PRO A 12 -1.94 -28.72 2.47
C PRO A 12 -1.22 -28.36 1.15
N ALA A 13 -1.99 -28.10 0.09
CA ALA A 13 -1.45 -27.60 -1.18
C ALA A 13 -0.95 -26.15 -1.09
N VAL A 14 -1.56 -25.34 -0.20
CA VAL A 14 -1.21 -23.93 0.01
C VAL A 14 -1.19 -23.63 1.50
N VAL A 15 -0.19 -22.87 1.94
CA VAL A 15 -0.09 -22.31 3.29
C VAL A 15 0.08 -20.81 3.19
N ILE A 16 -0.72 -20.06 3.95
CA ILE A 16 -0.49 -18.64 4.21
C ILE A 16 0.03 -18.53 5.64
N ASN A 17 1.27 -18.05 5.78
CA ASN A 17 1.89 -17.81 7.08
C ASN A 17 2.08 -16.30 7.28
N TRP A 18 1.33 -15.72 8.21
CA TRP A 18 1.40 -14.29 8.51
C TRP A 18 2.35 -14.03 9.68
N LEU A 19 3.40 -13.24 9.42
CA LEU A 19 4.31 -12.75 10.44
C LEU A 19 4.01 -11.29 10.71
N THR A 20 3.55 -10.98 11.92
CA THR A 20 3.17 -9.62 12.32
C THR A 20 4.37 -8.66 12.41
N GLU A 21 5.56 -9.21 12.64
CA GLU A 21 6.78 -8.42 12.65
C GLU A 21 7.43 -8.38 11.25
N PRO A 22 8.07 -7.27 10.84
CA PRO A 22 8.64 -6.21 11.67
C PRO A 22 7.72 -5.00 11.94
N ASP A 23 6.46 -5.05 11.54
CA ASP A 23 5.55 -3.89 11.53
C ASP A 23 5.46 -3.18 12.89
N HIS A 24 5.09 -3.91 13.95
CA HIS A 24 4.89 -3.33 15.27
C HIS A 24 6.17 -2.73 15.84
N THR A 25 7.29 -3.42 15.68
CA THR A 25 8.59 -2.90 16.11
C THR A 25 8.97 -1.64 15.35
N GLN A 26 8.69 -1.57 14.04
CA GLN A 26 8.97 -0.37 13.23
C GLN A 26 8.10 0.82 13.62
N HIS A 27 6.81 0.60 13.91
CA HIS A 27 5.94 1.64 14.43
C HIS A 27 6.49 2.27 15.70
N HIS A 28 6.84 1.45 16.70
CA HIS A 28 7.22 1.96 18.02
C HIS A 28 8.67 2.42 18.15
N LEU A 29 9.59 1.82 17.40
CA LEU A 29 11.03 2.06 17.55
C LEU A 29 11.68 2.66 16.30
N GLY A 30 10.90 2.86 15.23
CA GLY A 30 11.33 3.47 13.98
C GLY A 30 11.87 2.47 12.96
N VAL A 31 11.54 2.70 11.70
CA VAL A 31 12.00 1.91 10.56
C VAL A 31 13.53 1.98 10.44
N GLY A 32 14.16 0.81 10.31
CA GLY A 32 15.63 0.69 10.25
C GLY A 32 16.36 0.79 11.58
N SER A 33 15.67 0.99 12.70
CA SER A 33 16.28 1.01 14.04
C SER A 33 17.03 -0.30 14.34
N PRO A 34 17.99 -0.29 15.29
CA PRO A 34 18.67 -1.52 15.71
C PRO A 34 17.71 -2.62 16.17
N ALA A 35 16.57 -2.24 16.76
CA ALA A 35 15.52 -3.18 17.16
C ALA A 35 14.77 -3.77 15.95
N ALA A 36 14.31 -2.92 15.02
CA ALA A 36 13.67 -3.38 13.78
C ALA A 36 14.58 -4.33 12.99
N ARG A 37 15.89 -4.01 12.90
CA ARG A 37 16.88 -4.88 12.26
C ARG A 37 17.08 -6.22 12.98
N ARG A 38 16.96 -6.27 14.32
CA ARG A 38 17.01 -7.54 15.06
C ARG A 38 15.79 -8.40 14.77
N VAL A 39 14.62 -7.78 14.71
CA VAL A 39 13.36 -8.47 14.44
C VAL A 39 13.30 -8.98 13.00
N LEU A 40 13.81 -8.22 12.02
CA LEU A 40 14.01 -8.71 10.65
C LEU A 40 14.88 -9.98 10.59
N ARG A 41 15.98 -10.01 11.35
CA ARG A 41 16.81 -11.23 11.45
C ARG A 41 16.09 -12.40 12.09
N HIS A 42 15.15 -12.15 13.01
CA HIS A 42 14.32 -13.20 13.57
C HIS A 42 13.32 -13.72 12.52
N GLY A 43 12.68 -12.83 11.74
CA GLY A 43 11.83 -13.24 10.61
C GLY A 43 12.58 -14.09 9.57
N ASP A 44 13.80 -13.70 9.22
CA ASP A 44 14.69 -14.50 8.36
C ASP A 44 14.97 -15.90 8.95
N ALA A 45 15.24 -15.99 10.25
CA ALA A 45 15.44 -17.27 10.93
C ALA A 45 14.18 -18.15 10.94
N GLU A 46 12.99 -17.56 11.07
CA GLU A 46 11.72 -18.30 10.97
C GLU A 46 11.49 -18.84 9.55
N ILE A 47 11.80 -18.05 8.52
CA ILE A 47 11.74 -18.50 7.11
C ILE A 47 12.72 -19.65 6.89
N ALA A 48 13.97 -19.53 7.37
CA ALA A 48 14.95 -20.61 7.32
C ALA A 48 14.46 -21.88 8.03
N GLY A 49 13.79 -21.75 9.17
CA GLY A 49 13.18 -22.89 9.87
C GLY A 49 12.07 -23.59 9.08
N VAL A 50 11.25 -22.82 8.35
CA VAL A 50 10.23 -23.37 7.45
C VAL A 50 10.89 -24.11 6.28
N LEU A 51 11.88 -23.50 5.64
CA LEU A 51 12.61 -24.12 4.53
C LEU A 51 13.33 -25.41 4.96
N ALA A 52 13.94 -25.42 6.14
CA ALA A 52 14.56 -26.64 6.69
C ALA A 52 13.52 -27.76 6.94
N THR A 53 12.29 -27.40 7.34
CA THR A 53 11.20 -28.37 7.52
C THR A 53 10.74 -28.93 6.17
N VAL A 54 10.58 -28.08 5.17
CA VAL A 54 10.25 -28.48 3.79
C VAL A 54 11.30 -29.45 3.24
N ASP A 55 12.58 -29.19 3.51
CA ASP A 55 13.69 -30.06 3.10
C ASP A 55 13.69 -31.40 3.82
N ALA A 56 13.52 -31.40 5.15
CA ALA A 56 13.43 -32.63 5.95
C ALA A 56 12.25 -33.53 5.53
N LEU A 57 11.18 -32.95 5.00
CA LEU A 57 10.03 -33.67 4.46
C LEU A 57 10.22 -34.12 3.00
N GLY A 58 11.35 -33.78 2.35
CA GLY A 58 11.63 -34.11 0.97
C GLY A 58 10.80 -33.32 -0.05
N LEU A 59 10.27 -32.16 0.34
CA LEU A 59 9.33 -31.37 -0.47
C LEU A 59 9.99 -30.23 -1.25
N THR A 60 11.29 -29.98 -1.06
CA THR A 60 12.05 -28.88 -1.68
C THR A 60 11.81 -28.76 -3.19
N ALA A 61 11.88 -29.87 -3.92
CA ALA A 61 11.75 -29.87 -5.38
C ALA A 61 10.32 -29.59 -5.89
N ALA A 62 9.32 -29.70 -5.03
CA ALA A 62 7.90 -29.53 -5.35
C ALA A 62 7.27 -28.30 -4.67
N THR A 63 8.06 -27.50 -3.94
CA THR A 63 7.55 -26.36 -3.18
C THR A 63 7.88 -25.05 -3.89
N SER A 64 6.87 -24.20 -4.04
CA SER A 64 7.02 -22.80 -4.42
C SER A 64 6.82 -21.93 -3.18
N LEU A 65 7.69 -20.95 -2.97
CA LEU A 65 7.63 -20.01 -1.85
C LEU A 65 7.46 -18.58 -2.38
N PHE A 66 6.55 -17.85 -1.75
CA PHE A 66 6.41 -16.41 -1.88
C PHE A 66 6.71 -15.76 -0.53
N ILE A 67 7.59 -14.77 -0.51
CA ILE A 67 7.79 -13.86 0.63
C ILE A 67 7.30 -12.49 0.18
N VAL A 68 6.21 -12.05 0.79
CA VAL A 68 5.54 -10.80 0.44
C VAL A 68 5.39 -9.90 1.67
N SER A 69 5.36 -8.60 1.43
CA SER A 69 4.94 -7.60 2.41
C SER A 69 3.68 -6.92 1.88
N ASP A 70 2.76 -6.57 2.77
CA ASP A 70 1.56 -5.81 2.46
C ASP A 70 1.90 -4.34 2.15
N HIS A 71 2.85 -3.74 2.87
CA HIS A 71 3.31 -2.37 2.63
C HIS A 71 4.79 -2.17 2.93
N GLY A 72 5.29 -0.97 2.58
CA GLY A 72 6.56 -0.41 3.03
C GLY A 72 6.39 0.46 4.28
N PHE A 73 7.34 1.36 4.54
CA PHE A 73 7.37 2.21 5.74
C PHE A 73 8.08 3.54 5.49
N THR A 74 7.69 4.58 6.21
CA THR A 74 8.39 5.88 6.26
C THR A 74 8.48 6.38 7.70
N ALA A 75 9.42 7.29 7.97
CA ALA A 75 9.52 7.95 9.26
C ALA A 75 8.54 9.13 9.37
N ASN A 76 7.78 9.24 10.46
CA ASN A 76 6.96 10.43 10.68
C ASN A 76 7.82 11.60 11.14
N THR A 77 7.57 12.78 10.59
CA THR A 77 8.32 14.00 10.92
C THR A 77 7.54 14.97 11.79
N ALA A 78 6.21 15.00 11.66
CA ALA A 78 5.33 15.75 12.55
C ALA A 78 3.91 15.17 12.52
N GLY A 79 3.15 15.50 13.56
CA GLY A 79 1.74 15.17 13.67
C GLY A 79 0.85 16.30 13.14
N VAL A 80 -0.29 15.96 12.54
CA VAL A 80 -1.33 16.88 12.10
C VAL A 80 -2.64 16.54 12.81
N ASP A 81 -3.21 17.48 13.53
CA ASP A 81 -4.54 17.32 14.14
C ASP A 81 -5.63 17.68 13.12
N VAL A 82 -5.94 16.74 12.21
CA VAL A 82 -6.92 16.96 11.13
C VAL A 82 -8.31 17.24 11.71
N ALA A 83 -8.73 16.50 12.73
CA ALA A 83 -10.04 16.69 13.36
C ALA A 83 -10.18 18.10 13.93
N GLY A 84 -9.14 18.60 14.62
CA GLY A 84 -9.10 19.97 15.11
C GLY A 84 -9.17 20.99 13.98
N ALA A 85 -8.36 20.81 12.93
CA ALA A 85 -8.32 21.71 11.79
C ALA A 85 -9.68 21.82 11.06
N LEU A 86 -10.43 20.72 10.93
CA LEU A 86 -11.76 20.72 10.34
C LEU A 86 -12.81 21.39 11.24
N VAL A 87 -12.70 21.23 12.55
CA VAL A 87 -13.58 21.91 13.53
C VAL A 87 -13.35 23.41 13.50
N ASP A 88 -12.09 23.85 13.53
CA ASP A 88 -11.73 25.28 13.49
C ASP A 88 -12.19 25.96 12.19
N ALA A 89 -12.23 25.20 11.08
CA ALA A 89 -12.73 25.66 9.79
C ALA A 89 -14.26 25.62 9.67
N GLY A 90 -14.99 25.12 10.67
CA GLY A 90 -16.45 24.95 10.62
C GLY A 90 -16.92 23.84 9.67
N LEU A 91 -16.02 22.94 9.24
CA LEU A 91 -16.31 21.83 8.32
C LEU A 91 -16.70 20.53 9.05
N LYS A 92 -16.53 20.50 10.37
CA LYS A 92 -16.94 19.42 11.27
C LYS A 92 -17.48 20.02 12.57
N ALA A 93 -18.62 19.55 13.07
CA ALA A 93 -19.28 20.18 14.22
C ALA A 93 -18.48 20.06 15.53
N SER A 94 -17.85 18.91 15.76
CA SER A 94 -16.94 18.67 16.89
C SER A 94 -16.07 17.45 16.60
N ARG A 95 -14.99 17.26 17.37
CA ARG A 95 -14.06 16.12 17.20
C ARG A 95 -14.74 14.75 17.23
N THR A 96 -15.79 14.61 18.04
CA THR A 96 -16.53 13.35 18.24
C THR A 96 -17.85 13.30 17.48
N SER A 97 -18.21 14.34 16.75
CA SER A 97 -19.44 14.37 15.95
C SER A 97 -19.40 13.32 14.82
N ALA A 98 -20.56 12.79 14.45
CA ALA A 98 -20.71 11.83 13.35
C ALA A 98 -20.95 12.51 11.98
N ASP A 99 -21.15 13.83 11.96
CA ASP A 99 -21.40 14.61 10.74
C ASP A 99 -20.26 14.52 9.71
N VAL A 100 -19.03 14.29 10.18
CA VAL A 100 -17.85 13.96 9.39
C VAL A 100 -16.98 12.97 10.18
N VAL A 101 -16.85 11.73 9.74
CA VAL A 101 -16.04 10.71 10.40
C VAL A 101 -14.68 10.61 9.72
N LEU A 102 -13.60 10.61 10.52
CA LEU A 102 -12.24 10.41 10.03
C LEU A 102 -11.78 8.98 10.39
N ALA A 103 -11.48 8.18 9.37
CA ALA A 103 -10.82 6.90 9.51
C ALA A 103 -9.36 7.04 9.05
N SER A 104 -8.42 6.98 9.99
CA SER A 104 -7.01 7.29 9.70
C SER A 104 -6.12 6.07 9.86
N SER A 105 -5.20 5.89 8.91
CA SER A 105 -4.08 4.96 8.99
C SER A 105 -2.79 5.68 9.43
N GLY A 106 -2.89 6.83 10.10
CA GLY A 106 -1.75 7.71 10.34
C GLY A 106 -1.42 8.56 9.12
N GLN A 107 -0.80 8.00 8.08
CA GLN A 107 -0.28 8.76 6.92
C GLN A 107 -1.27 8.93 5.75
N ALA A 108 -2.50 8.43 5.94
CA ALA A 108 -3.66 8.78 5.14
C ALA A 108 -4.90 8.91 6.02
N VAL A 109 -5.87 9.65 5.52
CA VAL A 109 -7.16 9.86 6.17
C VAL A 109 -8.28 9.65 5.15
N ALA A 110 -9.09 8.64 5.41
CA ALA A 110 -10.41 8.47 4.83
C ALA A 110 -11.42 9.33 5.59
N VAL A 111 -12.26 10.05 4.86
CA VAL A 111 -13.29 10.95 5.39
C VAL A 111 -14.63 10.46 4.87
N HIS A 112 -15.56 10.25 5.79
CA HIS A 112 -16.95 9.93 5.50
C HIS A 112 -17.84 11.08 5.96
N VAL A 113 -18.68 11.59 5.08
CA VAL A 113 -19.56 12.73 5.30
C VAL A 113 -20.99 12.21 5.45
N GLU A 114 -21.67 12.63 6.52
CA GLU A 114 -23.05 12.23 6.75
C GLU A 114 -23.93 12.61 5.55
N GLY A 115 -24.69 11.64 5.04
CA GLY A 115 -25.57 11.81 3.89
C GLY A 115 -24.87 12.05 2.55
N HIS A 116 -23.54 11.86 2.46
CA HIS A 116 -22.76 12.13 1.26
C HIS A 116 -22.97 13.55 0.69
N ASP A 117 -23.07 14.55 1.58
CA ASP A 117 -23.32 15.94 1.21
C ASP A 117 -22.19 16.49 0.31
N ALA A 118 -22.52 16.75 -0.96
CA ALA A 118 -21.55 17.11 -2.00
C ALA A 118 -20.85 18.45 -1.73
N ASP A 119 -21.56 19.44 -1.17
CA ASP A 119 -21.00 20.76 -0.88
C ASP A 119 -19.98 20.69 0.26
N ARG A 120 -20.28 19.89 1.30
CA ARG A 120 -19.37 19.61 2.40
C ARG A 120 -18.16 18.81 1.95
N ILE A 121 -18.33 17.80 1.10
CA ILE A 121 -17.23 17.04 0.49
C ILE A 121 -16.29 17.99 -0.27
N ALA A 122 -16.85 18.83 -1.15
CA ALA A 122 -16.08 19.83 -1.90
C ALA A 122 -15.42 20.88 -0.98
N GLY A 123 -16.07 21.25 0.12
CA GLY A 123 -15.52 22.14 1.15
C GLY A 123 -14.29 21.55 1.84
N ILE A 124 -14.38 20.30 2.29
CA ILE A 124 -13.28 19.59 2.96
C ILE A 124 -12.11 19.36 1.99
N ALA A 125 -12.37 18.91 0.76
CA ALA A 125 -11.32 18.68 -0.23
C ALA A 125 -10.53 19.98 -0.53
N ARG A 126 -11.24 21.09 -0.77
CA ARG A 126 -10.60 22.40 -0.99
C ARG A 126 -9.85 22.91 0.24
N PHE A 127 -10.38 22.65 1.44
CA PHE A 127 -9.68 22.99 2.67
C PHE A 127 -8.36 22.25 2.75
N VAL A 128 -8.34 20.91 2.59
CA VAL A 128 -7.10 20.12 2.61
C VAL A 128 -6.10 20.60 1.55
N GLN A 129 -6.55 20.84 0.31
CA GLN A 129 -5.72 21.38 -0.77
C GLN A 129 -5.06 22.74 -0.41
N SER A 130 -5.73 23.56 0.41
CA SER A 130 -5.23 24.87 0.84
C SER A 130 -4.19 24.82 1.97
N ARG A 131 -3.98 23.66 2.61
CA ARG A 131 -3.07 23.52 3.75
C ARG A 131 -1.72 23.01 3.30
N ASP A 132 -0.66 23.51 3.92
CA ASP A 132 0.71 23.02 3.66
C ASP A 132 0.89 21.57 4.10
N TRP A 133 0.11 21.13 5.10
CA TRP A 133 0.09 19.73 5.53
C TRP A 133 -0.76 18.83 4.64
N GLY A 134 -1.58 19.38 3.74
CA GLY A 134 -2.38 18.57 2.81
C GLY A 134 -1.50 17.99 1.72
N GLY A 135 -1.56 16.67 1.50
CA GLY A 135 -0.90 15.97 0.41
C GLY A 135 -1.81 15.84 -0.80
N VAL A 136 -1.90 14.64 -1.38
CA VAL A 136 -2.76 14.38 -2.54
C VAL A 136 -4.16 14.01 -2.08
N VAL A 137 -5.19 14.56 -2.73
CA VAL A 137 -6.61 14.40 -2.38
C VAL A 137 -7.34 13.59 -3.45
N PHE A 138 -8.19 12.68 -3.01
CA PHE A 138 -8.98 11.76 -3.83
C PHE A 138 -10.47 11.87 -3.48
N THR A 139 -11.33 11.83 -4.48
CA THR A 139 -12.81 11.79 -4.33
C THR A 139 -13.40 10.78 -5.32
N ALA A 140 -14.71 10.51 -5.27
CA ALA A 140 -15.36 9.68 -6.30
C ALA A 140 -15.10 10.24 -7.72
N GLY A 141 -14.89 9.37 -8.71
CA GLY A 141 -14.74 9.80 -10.10
C GLY A 141 -16.07 10.24 -10.73
N PRO A 142 -16.07 11.16 -11.71
CA PRO A 142 -17.30 11.55 -12.41
C PRO A 142 -17.83 10.46 -13.35
N ALA A 143 -16.95 9.56 -13.80
CA ALA A 143 -17.25 8.40 -14.64
C ALA A 143 -16.21 7.30 -14.41
N ALA A 144 -16.58 6.06 -14.74
CA ALA A 144 -15.69 4.91 -14.62
C ALA A 144 -14.41 5.11 -15.47
N GLY A 145 -13.26 4.86 -14.87
CA GLY A 145 -11.95 4.98 -15.52
C GLY A 145 -11.40 6.41 -15.66
N ASP A 146 -12.13 7.44 -15.21
CA ASP A 146 -11.60 8.81 -15.18
C ASP A 146 -10.52 8.94 -14.08
N PRO A 147 -9.31 9.44 -14.39
CA PRO A 147 -8.29 9.68 -13.37
C PRO A 147 -8.64 10.84 -12.42
N GLY A 148 -9.50 11.77 -12.82
CA GLY A 148 -9.92 12.92 -12.01
C GLY A 148 -11.06 12.58 -11.04
N GLY A 149 -11.05 13.21 -9.88
CA GLY A 149 -12.17 13.11 -8.92
C GLY A 149 -13.27 14.15 -9.21
N ALA A 150 -14.41 14.00 -8.54
CA ALA A 150 -15.58 14.86 -8.67
C ALA A 150 -15.33 16.31 -8.21
N VAL A 151 -14.32 16.52 -7.35
CA VAL A 151 -13.89 17.85 -6.92
C VAL A 151 -12.65 18.26 -7.72
N THR A 152 -12.65 19.48 -8.28
CA THR A 152 -11.49 20.05 -8.98
C THR A 152 -10.22 19.96 -8.12
N GLY A 153 -9.09 19.58 -8.73
CA GLY A 153 -7.83 19.36 -8.01
C GLY A 153 -7.74 18.03 -7.27
N THR A 154 -8.68 17.09 -7.45
CA THR A 154 -8.60 15.74 -6.86
C THR A 154 -8.43 14.67 -7.94
N PHE A 155 -7.93 13.50 -7.54
CA PHE A 155 -7.93 12.28 -8.36
C PHE A 155 -9.11 11.37 -7.98
N SER A 156 -9.47 10.41 -8.83
CA SER A 156 -10.54 9.47 -8.50
C SER A 156 -10.07 8.42 -7.48
N LEU A 157 -10.96 8.00 -6.58
CA LEU A 157 -10.73 6.86 -5.70
C LEU A 157 -10.54 5.56 -6.50
N GLU A 158 -11.20 5.44 -7.65
CA GLU A 158 -11.05 4.29 -8.56
C GLU A 158 -9.62 4.19 -9.12
N LEU A 159 -8.98 5.32 -9.40
CA LEU A 159 -7.60 5.35 -9.92
C LEU A 159 -6.65 4.58 -8.99
N ILE A 160 -6.87 4.66 -7.68
CA ILE A 160 -6.06 4.01 -6.63
C ILE A 160 -6.72 2.76 -6.04
N HIS A 161 -7.76 2.22 -6.70
CA HIS A 161 -8.48 1.02 -6.25
C HIS A 161 -9.15 1.16 -4.87
N ALA A 162 -9.50 2.39 -4.47
CA ALA A 162 -10.13 2.71 -3.19
C ALA A 162 -11.65 2.96 -3.30
N ALA A 163 -12.21 2.93 -4.52
CA ALA A 163 -13.65 3.06 -4.73
C ALA A 163 -14.37 1.81 -4.22
N ASN A 164 -15.38 2.00 -3.37
CA ASN A 164 -16.23 0.93 -2.85
C ASN A 164 -17.63 1.50 -2.55
N GLU A 165 -18.68 0.87 -3.06
CA GLU A 165 -20.05 1.40 -2.97
C GLU A 165 -20.61 1.40 -1.54
N GLU A 166 -20.22 0.44 -0.69
CA GLU A 166 -20.78 0.29 0.66
C GLU A 166 -19.92 1.01 1.71
N ARG A 167 -18.59 0.93 1.58
CA ARG A 167 -17.61 1.32 2.61
C ARG A 167 -16.56 2.30 2.13
N GLY A 168 -16.67 2.76 0.89
CA GLY A 168 -15.75 3.73 0.32
C GLY A 168 -15.80 5.06 1.09
N PRO A 169 -14.68 5.77 1.23
CA PRO A 169 -14.69 7.13 1.74
C PRO A 169 -15.25 8.10 0.69
N ASP A 170 -15.77 9.24 1.15
CA ASP A 170 -16.10 10.36 0.25
C ASP A 170 -14.85 11.10 -0.19
N ILE A 171 -13.86 11.17 0.71
CA ILE A 171 -12.55 11.78 0.47
C ILE A 171 -11.49 10.87 1.08
N LEU A 172 -10.44 10.58 0.32
CA LEU A 172 -9.19 10.06 0.86
C LEU A 172 -8.11 11.09 0.61
N PHE A 173 -7.24 11.36 1.57
CA PHE A 173 -6.06 12.17 1.32
C PHE A 173 -4.83 11.65 2.06
N THR A 174 -3.67 11.98 1.50
CA THR A 174 -2.36 11.70 2.08
C THR A 174 -1.71 12.99 2.59
N PHE A 175 -0.52 12.87 3.18
CA PHE A 175 0.30 14.00 3.58
C PHE A 175 1.52 14.19 2.64
N PRO A 176 2.20 15.35 2.69
CA PRO A 176 3.46 15.56 2.00
C PRO A 176 4.56 14.65 2.54
N TRP A 177 5.26 13.99 1.63
CA TRP A 177 6.40 13.14 1.94
C TRP A 177 7.68 13.63 1.28
N THR A 178 8.83 13.16 1.77
CA THR A 178 10.14 13.38 1.14
C THR A 178 10.96 12.09 1.13
N SER A 179 11.98 12.01 0.28
CA SER A 179 12.95 10.90 0.28
C SER A 179 14.12 11.12 1.25
N ARG A 180 14.03 12.08 2.18
CA ARG A 180 15.09 12.30 3.16
C ARG A 180 15.29 11.05 4.02
N PRO A 181 16.54 10.68 4.33
CA PRO A 181 16.79 9.57 5.23
C PRO A 181 16.46 9.94 6.68
N ASN A 182 15.96 8.97 7.42
CA ASN A 182 15.81 9.08 8.87
C ASN A 182 17.16 8.92 9.61
N ALA A 183 17.13 8.95 10.95
CA ALA A 183 18.33 8.81 11.78
C ALA A 183 19.07 7.46 11.62
N PHE A 184 18.45 6.46 10.98
CA PHE A 184 19.02 5.13 10.71
C PHE A 184 19.42 4.93 9.24
N GLY A 185 19.31 5.97 8.42
CA GLY A 185 19.67 5.95 7.00
C GLY A 185 18.59 5.36 6.08
N VAL A 186 17.38 5.07 6.58
CA VAL A 186 16.28 4.59 5.75
C VAL A 186 15.59 5.79 5.08
N PRO A 187 15.47 5.81 3.74
CA PRO A 187 14.81 6.90 3.02
C PRO A 187 13.30 6.89 3.26
N GLY A 188 12.72 8.08 3.27
CA GLY A 188 11.27 8.26 3.34
C GLY A 188 10.82 8.90 4.64
N THR A 189 10.21 10.08 4.50
CA THR A 189 9.57 10.79 5.60
C THR A 189 8.16 11.20 5.22
N ASP A 190 7.25 11.20 6.18
CA ASP A 190 5.87 11.65 5.99
C ASP A 190 5.39 12.52 7.17
N LEU A 191 4.21 13.11 7.03
CA LEU A 191 3.42 13.56 8.18
C LEU A 191 2.38 12.48 8.52
N ALA A 192 1.89 12.49 9.75
CA ALA A 192 0.81 11.62 10.17
C ALA A 192 -0.28 12.40 10.88
N ASN A 193 -1.52 11.96 10.72
CA ASN A 193 -2.63 12.41 11.52
C ASN A 193 -2.45 11.97 12.98
N VAL A 194 -2.74 12.86 13.92
CA VAL A 194 -2.69 12.60 15.37
C VAL A 194 -3.92 13.20 16.05
N ASN A 195 -4.23 12.68 17.23
CA ASN A 195 -5.18 13.34 18.13
C ASN A 195 -4.59 14.66 18.68
N ALA A 196 -5.44 15.54 19.21
CA ALA A 196 -5.02 16.81 19.80
C ALA A 196 -3.89 16.64 20.82
N GLY A 197 -2.77 17.33 20.60
CA GLY A 197 -1.58 17.24 21.46
C GLY A 197 -0.84 15.89 21.39
N GLY A 198 -1.24 15.00 20.49
CA GLY A 198 -0.60 13.71 20.25
C GLY A 198 0.75 13.86 19.57
N THR A 199 1.66 12.92 19.87
CA THR A 199 2.92 12.76 19.16
C THR A 199 2.75 11.63 18.14
N PRO A 200 3.19 11.79 16.88
CA PRO A 200 3.11 10.70 15.91
C PRO A 200 4.02 9.54 16.33
N LEU A 201 3.66 8.32 15.93
CA LEU A 201 4.57 7.18 16.04
C LEU A 201 5.87 7.48 15.27
N PRO A 202 7.05 7.00 15.70
CA PRO A 202 8.31 7.22 14.97
C PRO A 202 8.28 6.86 13.49
N SER A 203 7.53 5.83 13.11
CA SER A 203 7.36 5.42 11.70
C SER A 203 5.97 4.83 11.50
N ASP A 204 5.50 4.90 10.26
CA ASP A 204 4.13 4.56 9.90
C ASP A 204 4.03 4.24 8.40
N HIS A 205 2.82 3.90 7.96
CA HIS A 205 2.50 3.55 6.59
C HIS A 205 1.11 4.04 6.16
N GLY A 206 0.68 3.68 4.94
CA GLY A 206 -0.61 4.05 4.37
C GLY A 206 -0.60 5.30 3.49
N SER A 207 0.56 5.94 3.34
CA SER A 207 0.76 7.07 2.42
C SER A 207 0.94 6.61 0.97
N MET A 208 0.98 7.56 0.04
CA MET A 208 1.28 7.34 -1.38
C MET A 208 2.74 7.66 -1.73
N SER A 209 3.61 7.64 -0.73
CA SER A 209 5.06 7.70 -0.91
C SER A 209 5.57 6.43 -1.60
N PRO A 210 6.57 6.51 -2.50
CA PRO A 210 7.17 5.30 -3.08
C PRO A 210 7.80 4.39 -2.02
N TRP A 211 8.12 4.90 -0.83
CA TRP A 211 8.68 4.13 0.29
C TRP A 211 7.61 3.38 1.11
N ASN A 212 6.33 3.75 0.97
CA ASN A 212 5.18 3.04 1.51
C ASN A 212 4.58 2.07 0.48
N VAL A 213 4.48 2.51 -0.78
CA VAL A 213 3.80 1.77 -1.84
C VAL A 213 4.66 0.62 -2.37
N ARG A 214 5.98 0.82 -2.51
CA ARG A 214 6.88 -0.27 -2.94
C ARG A 214 7.20 -1.18 -1.76
N ASN A 215 6.72 -2.40 -1.83
CA ASN A 215 6.88 -3.43 -0.82
C ASN A 215 7.74 -4.59 -1.33
N THR A 216 7.97 -5.60 -0.49
CA THR A 216 8.80 -6.76 -0.84
C THR A 216 7.97 -7.84 -1.52
N LEU A 217 8.51 -8.38 -2.62
CA LEU A 217 8.06 -9.63 -3.24
C LEU A 217 9.30 -10.44 -3.64
N VAL A 218 9.44 -11.62 -3.08
CA VAL A 218 10.45 -12.62 -3.48
C VAL A 218 9.74 -13.92 -3.76
N ALA A 219 10.07 -14.55 -4.88
CA ALA A 219 9.58 -15.87 -5.26
C ALA A 219 10.74 -16.85 -5.40
N TRP A 220 10.54 -18.09 -4.98
CA TRP A 220 11.56 -19.14 -5.03
C TRP A 220 10.93 -20.52 -5.16
N GLY A 221 11.71 -21.47 -5.70
CA GLY A 221 11.35 -22.89 -5.70
C GLY A 221 10.75 -23.36 -7.03
N ALA A 222 9.93 -24.40 -6.95
CA ALA A 222 9.34 -25.04 -8.13
C ALA A 222 8.59 -24.03 -9.00
N GLY A 223 8.75 -24.14 -10.33
CA GLY A 223 8.06 -23.31 -11.31
C GLY A 223 8.61 -21.90 -11.50
N PHE A 224 9.62 -21.44 -10.73
CA PHE A 224 10.24 -20.11 -10.90
C PHE A 224 11.57 -20.15 -11.63
N LYS A 225 11.88 -19.05 -12.32
CA LYS A 225 13.24 -18.77 -12.81
C LYS A 225 14.17 -18.49 -11.63
N ALA A 226 15.45 -18.81 -11.81
CA ALA A 226 16.46 -18.64 -10.76
C ALA A 226 17.33 -17.39 -11.01
N ARG A 227 17.74 -16.74 -9.91
CA ARG A 227 18.80 -15.70 -9.88
C ARG A 227 18.53 -14.50 -10.80
N MET A 228 17.31 -13.97 -10.76
CA MET A 228 16.94 -12.79 -11.52
C MET A 228 16.16 -11.79 -10.70
N THR A 229 16.17 -10.54 -11.19
CA THR A 229 15.27 -9.47 -10.75
C THR A 229 14.30 -9.22 -11.89
N VAL A 230 13.01 -9.18 -11.60
CA VAL A 230 11.97 -8.80 -12.56
C VAL A 230 11.72 -7.29 -12.39
N PRO A 231 12.00 -6.45 -13.40
CA PRO A 231 11.79 -5.02 -13.30
C PRO A 231 10.33 -4.60 -13.51
N ALA A 232 9.50 -5.48 -14.08
CA ALA A 232 8.08 -5.23 -14.30
C ALA A 232 7.35 -5.04 -12.96
N PRO A 233 6.41 -4.07 -12.87
CA PRO A 233 5.56 -3.90 -11.71
C PRO A 233 4.80 -5.18 -11.32
N ALA A 234 4.75 -5.44 -10.02
CA ALA A 234 4.00 -6.52 -9.41
C ALA A 234 3.29 -6.01 -8.15
N SER A 235 2.22 -6.68 -7.76
CA SER A 235 1.41 -6.36 -6.58
C SER A 235 1.08 -7.64 -5.81
N THR A 236 0.68 -7.51 -4.55
CA THR A 236 0.11 -8.62 -3.76
C THR A 236 -1.10 -9.24 -4.45
N ALA A 237 -1.85 -8.46 -5.24
CA ALA A 237 -2.97 -8.96 -6.05
C ALA A 237 -2.55 -10.01 -7.11
N ASP A 238 -1.28 -10.00 -7.54
CA ASP A 238 -0.74 -10.93 -8.55
C ASP A 238 -0.33 -12.29 -7.95
N VAL A 239 -0.27 -12.39 -6.62
CA VAL A 239 0.17 -13.62 -5.94
C VAL A 239 -0.84 -14.74 -6.15
N THR A 240 -2.12 -14.49 -5.91
CA THR A 240 -3.20 -15.48 -6.09
C THR A 240 -3.25 -16.04 -7.52
N PRO A 241 -3.38 -15.25 -8.59
CA PRO A 241 -3.40 -15.79 -9.95
C PRO A 241 -2.11 -16.55 -10.30
N THR A 242 -0.95 -16.14 -9.77
CA THR A 242 0.31 -16.87 -9.97
C THR A 242 0.32 -18.22 -9.24
N ILE A 243 -0.21 -18.31 -8.01
CA ILE A 243 -0.39 -19.57 -7.28
C ILE A 243 -1.32 -20.51 -8.05
N LEU A 244 -2.46 -20.00 -8.54
CA LEU A 244 -3.41 -20.81 -9.31
C LEU A 244 -2.77 -21.35 -10.60
N ALA A 245 -1.97 -20.53 -11.29
CA ALA A 245 -1.21 -20.97 -12.45
C ALA A 245 -0.18 -22.06 -12.14
N LEU A 246 0.54 -21.96 -11.01
CA LEU A 246 1.50 -22.98 -10.55
C LEU A 246 0.82 -24.30 -10.18
N LEU A 247 -0.42 -24.25 -9.71
CA LEU A 247 -1.22 -25.41 -9.33
C LEU A 247 -2.07 -25.99 -10.47
N ASP A 248 -1.94 -25.43 -11.68
CA ASP A 248 -2.75 -25.80 -12.86
C ASP A 248 -4.27 -25.68 -12.61
N VAL A 249 -4.67 -24.63 -11.89
CA VAL A 249 -6.08 -24.31 -11.62
C VAL A 249 -6.58 -23.25 -12.62
N GLU A 250 -7.65 -23.58 -13.33
CA GLU A 250 -8.21 -22.77 -14.43
C GLU A 250 -9.08 -21.59 -13.98
N GLU A 251 -9.66 -21.64 -12.78
CA GLU A 251 -10.58 -20.59 -12.30
C GLU A 251 -9.83 -19.28 -12.02
N ARG A 252 -9.96 -18.29 -12.92
CA ARG A 252 -9.21 -17.02 -12.89
C ARG A 252 -10.09 -15.78 -13.05
N ASP A 253 -11.40 -15.97 -13.18
CA ASP A 253 -12.33 -14.87 -13.41
C ASP A 253 -12.47 -14.01 -12.16
N GLY A 254 -12.59 -12.69 -12.35
CA GLY A 254 -12.82 -11.74 -11.27
C GLY A 254 -11.58 -11.39 -10.42
N LEU A 255 -10.40 -11.90 -10.75
CA LEU A 255 -9.16 -11.49 -10.07
C LEU A 255 -8.64 -10.14 -10.60
N ASP A 256 -8.22 -9.27 -9.69
CA ASP A 256 -7.62 -7.97 -10.02
C ASP A 256 -6.19 -8.08 -10.54
N GLY A 257 -5.45 -9.10 -10.08
CA GLY A 257 -4.08 -9.34 -10.48
C GLY A 257 -3.92 -10.08 -11.81
N ARG A 258 -2.67 -10.21 -12.23
CA ARG A 258 -2.23 -11.03 -13.35
C ARG A 258 -1.28 -12.14 -12.89
N VAL A 259 -1.10 -13.14 -13.73
CA VAL A 259 -0.02 -14.11 -13.52
C VAL A 259 1.30 -13.40 -13.78
N LEU A 260 2.25 -13.50 -12.85
CA LEU A 260 3.63 -13.02 -13.02
C LEU A 260 4.42 -13.99 -13.93
N SER A 261 3.94 -14.19 -15.15
CA SER A 261 4.45 -15.20 -16.09
C SER A 261 5.93 -15.03 -16.40
N GLU A 262 6.42 -13.79 -16.39
CA GLU A 262 7.81 -13.44 -16.60
C GLU A 262 8.75 -13.95 -15.50
N ALA A 263 8.21 -14.25 -14.31
CA ALA A 263 8.96 -14.87 -13.21
C ALA A 263 8.97 -16.41 -13.31
N LEU A 264 8.04 -17.02 -14.06
CA LEU A 264 7.86 -18.46 -14.14
C LEU A 264 8.84 -19.12 -15.13
N ALA A 265 9.27 -20.34 -14.81
CA ALA A 265 10.10 -21.14 -15.69
C ALA A 265 9.40 -21.40 -17.03
N GLY A 266 10.08 -21.14 -18.14
CA GLY A 266 9.50 -21.22 -19.48
C GLY A 266 8.65 -20.01 -19.89
N GLY A 267 8.43 -19.04 -18.99
CA GLY A 267 7.78 -17.77 -19.30
C GLY A 267 8.66 -16.78 -20.09
N PRO A 268 8.09 -15.68 -20.60
CA PRO A 268 8.79 -14.71 -21.44
C PRO A 268 9.96 -14.04 -20.70
N ASP A 269 10.94 -13.50 -21.42
CA ASP A 269 11.98 -12.66 -20.81
C ASP A 269 11.33 -11.45 -20.09
N ALA A 270 11.76 -11.16 -18.87
CA ALA A 270 11.19 -10.07 -18.08
C ALA A 270 11.46 -8.70 -18.71
N GLU A 271 12.55 -8.56 -19.46
CA GLU A 271 12.86 -7.35 -20.23
C GLU A 271 11.94 -7.14 -21.44
N HIS A 272 11.18 -8.17 -21.84
CA HIS A 272 10.20 -8.07 -22.93
C HIS A 272 8.78 -7.76 -22.44
N VAL A 273 8.57 -7.69 -21.12
CA VAL A 273 7.26 -7.32 -20.55
C VAL A 273 7.03 -5.83 -20.79
N GLY A 274 6.00 -5.51 -21.57
CA GLY A 274 5.62 -4.13 -21.83
C GLY A 274 5.06 -3.45 -20.58
N VAL A 275 5.66 -2.33 -20.19
CA VAL A 275 5.21 -1.49 -19.08
C VAL A 275 4.86 -0.11 -19.62
N ASP A 276 3.62 0.33 -19.40
CA ASP A 276 3.17 1.69 -19.72
C ASP A 276 3.09 2.52 -18.43
N THR A 277 4.01 3.48 -18.27
CA THR A 277 4.04 4.37 -17.09
C THR A 277 3.45 5.72 -17.46
N ARG A 278 2.42 6.15 -16.71
CA ARG A 278 1.69 7.40 -16.92
C ARG A 278 1.77 8.28 -15.68
N VAL A 279 1.83 9.59 -15.89
CA VAL A 279 1.69 10.59 -14.84
C VAL A 279 0.45 11.41 -15.12
N HIS A 280 -0.51 11.35 -14.21
CA HIS A 280 -1.70 12.19 -14.23
C HIS A 280 -1.45 13.40 -13.33
N THR A 281 -1.91 14.58 -13.75
CA THR A 281 -1.82 15.81 -12.96
C THR A 281 -3.19 16.44 -12.78
N THR A 282 -3.38 17.13 -11.67
CA THR A 282 -4.60 17.88 -11.36
C THR A 282 -4.26 19.21 -10.70
N GLU A 283 -5.13 20.20 -10.82
CA GLU A 283 -4.92 21.53 -10.26
C GLU A 283 -6.23 22.18 -9.78
N ALA A 284 -6.11 22.99 -8.73
CA ALA A 284 -7.18 23.83 -8.20
C ALA A 284 -6.58 25.06 -7.52
N ALA A 285 -6.84 26.26 -8.05
CA ALA A 285 -6.20 27.50 -7.59
C ALA A 285 -4.66 27.37 -7.53
N ALA A 286 -4.05 27.52 -6.36
CA ALA A 286 -2.60 27.36 -6.17
C ALA A 286 -2.17 25.90 -5.90
N TYR A 287 -3.11 24.98 -5.69
CA TYR A 287 -2.82 23.58 -5.45
C TYR A 287 -2.59 22.84 -6.79
N ARG A 288 -1.51 22.06 -6.86
CA ARG A 288 -1.19 21.19 -7.98
C ARG A 288 -0.68 19.86 -7.45
N ALA A 289 -1.07 18.75 -8.07
CA ALA A 289 -0.62 17.42 -7.68
C ALA A 289 -0.43 16.50 -8.88
N ALA A 290 0.35 15.45 -8.67
CA ALA A 290 0.62 14.41 -9.64
C ALA A 290 0.49 13.02 -9.00
N ILE A 291 0.07 12.05 -9.81
CA ILE A 291 0.11 10.62 -9.47
C ILE A 291 0.72 9.86 -10.63
N GLN A 292 1.67 8.98 -10.32
CA GLN A 292 2.29 8.08 -11.28
C GLN A 292 1.70 6.68 -11.10
N VAL A 293 1.30 6.09 -12.22
CA VAL A 293 0.80 4.73 -12.30
C VAL A 293 1.52 3.99 -13.42
N SER A 294 1.74 2.70 -13.22
CA SER A 294 2.26 1.80 -14.26
C SER A 294 1.20 0.77 -14.63
N VAL A 295 1.16 0.37 -15.90
CA VAL A 295 0.20 -0.60 -16.42
C VAL A 295 0.95 -1.74 -17.11
N VAL A 296 0.61 -2.98 -16.72
CA VAL A 296 1.13 -4.21 -17.31
C VAL A 296 -0.04 -5.13 -17.62
N GLU A 297 -0.19 -5.57 -18.87
CA GLU A 297 -1.29 -6.45 -19.30
C GLU A 297 -2.69 -5.94 -18.89
N GLY A 298 -2.88 -4.62 -18.91
CA GLY A 298 -4.14 -3.98 -18.50
C GLY A 298 -4.35 -3.84 -16.99
N ARG A 299 -3.42 -4.35 -16.15
CA ARG A 299 -3.47 -4.19 -14.69
C ARG A 299 -2.70 -2.96 -14.25
N ARG A 300 -3.31 -2.17 -13.37
CA ARG A 300 -2.80 -0.86 -12.91
C ARG A 300 -2.12 -0.98 -11.55
N TYR A 301 -0.89 -0.50 -11.48
CA TYR A 301 -0.03 -0.43 -10.31
C TYR A 301 0.17 1.03 -9.92
N ILE A 302 0.00 1.35 -8.64
CA ILE A 302 0.28 2.69 -8.14
C ILE A 302 1.77 2.79 -7.81
N ASP A 303 2.45 3.81 -8.33
CA ASP A 303 3.88 3.99 -8.07
C ASP A 303 4.13 4.97 -6.91
N LYS A 304 3.45 6.12 -6.97
CA LYS A 304 3.55 7.24 -6.01
C LYS A 304 2.59 8.37 -6.39
N SER A 305 2.24 9.22 -5.43
CA SER A 305 1.61 10.53 -5.70
C SER A 305 2.26 11.64 -4.87
N TRP A 306 2.29 12.86 -5.38
CA TRP A 306 2.93 14.00 -4.70
C TRP A 306 2.31 15.34 -5.09
N ARG A 307 2.50 16.36 -4.25
CA ARG A 307 2.18 17.75 -4.60
C ARG A 307 3.27 18.35 -5.48
N LEU A 308 2.86 19.08 -6.50
CA LEU A 308 3.77 19.85 -7.33
C LEU A 308 4.04 21.22 -6.68
N PRO A 309 5.22 21.82 -6.94
CA PRO A 309 5.52 23.19 -6.52
C PRO A 309 4.56 24.22 -7.11
#